data_AF-A0A284RQX8-F1
#
_entry.id   AF-A0A284RQX8-F1
#
_cell.length_a   1.000
_cell.length_b   1.000
_cell.length_c   1.000
_cell.angle_alpha   90.00
_cell.angle_beta   90.00
_cell.angle_gamma   90.00
#
_symmetry.space_group_name_H-M   'P 1'
#
loop_
_entity.id
_entity.type
_entity.pdbx_description
1 polymer ?
#
loop_
_entity_poly.entity_id
_entity_poly.type
_entity_poly.pdbx_seq_one_letter_code
_entity_poly.pdbx_strand_id
1 'polypeptide(L)'
;MEVWYKEITTPNDFAEGGSEQHLPTMHDALDGLRDMEASVFHSTNYLITQITTCTPFQEKAMLAIFEPFRDAVVDFLNPVIEAWSHVAPVVSYFASLPAPPSSWIAGKYHSMRLNAQSARNCLSNLDAVVASVEAPLLDQLRGPWGLEQLLRVLKWLGTSSTRVDILDSLHQLLLEFRTCCVRTMRYLDVIEQFVVGLHDFFSDEDRVSALNGREEVCMRLHDLSRFATKSLQDAPSHPYMLGLKGSEVSVRSDYKGRGHLREDSTFSRIII
;
A
#
# COMPACT_ATOMS: atom_id res chain seq x y z
N MET A 1 44.84 -7.19 1.32
CA MET A 1 44.31 -8.44 1.90
C MET A 1 43.60 -8.05 3.18
N GLU A 2 42.41 -8.63 3.42
CA GLU A 2 41.52 -8.48 4.59
C GLU A 2 40.52 -7.31 4.61
N VAL A 3 39.38 -7.62 3.99
CA VAL A 3 37.99 -7.28 4.35
C VAL A 3 37.76 -7.43 5.85
N TRP A 4 36.99 -6.54 6.51
CA TRP A 4 35.89 -6.90 7.42
C TRP A 4 34.88 -5.75 7.54
N TYR A 5 33.62 -6.14 7.38
CA TYR A 5 32.38 -5.35 7.42
C TYR A 5 32.23 -4.60 8.74
N LYS A 6 31.80 -3.32 8.67
CA LYS A 6 31.29 -2.59 9.83
C LYS A 6 29.78 -2.82 9.92
N GLU A 7 29.38 -3.30 11.09
CA GLU A 7 28.03 -3.69 11.48
C GLU A 7 26.96 -2.66 11.12
N ILE A 8 25.87 -3.19 10.56
CA ILE A 8 24.58 -2.53 10.48
C ILE A 8 24.09 -2.37 11.93
N THR A 9 24.22 -1.18 12.47
CA THR A 9 23.57 -0.79 13.73
C THR A 9 22.06 -0.77 13.51
N THR A 10 21.37 -1.67 14.19
CA THR A 10 19.93 -1.65 14.46
C THR A 10 19.46 -0.27 14.92
N PRO A 11 18.34 0.28 14.39
CA PRO A 11 17.62 1.34 15.08
C PRO A 11 16.73 0.70 16.14
N ASN A 12 17.27 0.63 17.36
CA ASN A 12 16.50 0.57 18.58
C ASN A 12 15.88 1.96 18.80
N ASP A 13 14.75 2.23 18.15
CA ASP A 13 13.81 3.29 18.54
C ASP A 13 12.51 2.66 19.09
N PHE A 14 12.66 1.53 19.78
CA PHE A 14 11.64 0.91 20.62
C PHE A 14 12.03 1.06 22.07
N ALA A 15 11.67 2.19 22.70
CA ALA A 15 11.23 2.25 24.10
C ALA A 15 11.03 3.71 24.51
N GLU A 16 9.79 4.20 24.43
CA GLU A 16 9.21 5.02 25.50
C GLU A 16 7.69 5.07 25.33
N GLY A 17 6.96 4.54 26.31
CA GLY A 17 5.50 4.60 26.40
C GLY A 17 4.80 3.24 26.33
N GLY A 18 4.90 2.44 27.39
CA GLY A 18 4.01 1.30 27.60
C GLY A 18 2.57 1.76 27.81
N SER A 19 1.77 1.73 26.75
CA SER A 19 0.37 1.34 26.85
C SER A 19 0.27 -0.05 26.23
N GLU A 20 -0.58 -0.91 26.77
CA GLU A 20 -0.98 -2.15 26.11
C GLU A 20 -1.41 -1.80 24.67
N GLN A 21 -0.52 -2.01 23.68
CA GLN A 21 -0.87 -1.82 22.28
C GLN A 21 -1.88 -2.90 21.94
N HIS A 22 -3.17 -2.58 22.14
CA HIS A 22 -4.26 -3.35 21.59
C HIS A 22 -3.95 -3.58 20.11
N LEU A 23 -3.85 -4.86 19.72
CA LEU A 23 -3.76 -5.22 18.32
C LEU A 23 -4.94 -4.55 17.59
N PRO A 24 -4.72 -3.99 16.38
CA PRO A 24 -5.78 -3.31 15.64
C PRO A 24 -6.99 -4.23 15.53
N THR A 25 -8.19 -3.69 15.74
CA THR A 25 -9.38 -4.50 15.46
C THR A 25 -9.44 -4.80 13.96
N MET A 26 -10.17 -5.84 13.57
CA MET A 26 -10.39 -6.14 12.14
C MET A 26 -10.98 -4.94 11.38
N HIS A 27 -11.81 -4.13 12.05
CA HIS A 27 -12.37 -2.91 11.48
C HIS A 27 -11.27 -1.87 11.22
N ASP A 28 -10.39 -1.62 12.20
CA ASP A 28 -9.27 -0.69 12.05
C ASP A 28 -8.29 -1.16 10.97
N ALA A 29 -8.08 -2.48 10.87
CA ALA A 29 -7.23 -3.06 9.84
C ALA A 29 -7.79 -2.88 8.43
N LEU A 30 -9.11 -3.06 8.24
CA LEU A 30 -9.77 -2.83 6.96
C LEU A 30 -9.79 -1.34 6.56
N ASP A 31 -10.02 -0.44 7.51
CA ASP A 31 -9.96 1.01 7.28
C ASP A 31 -8.53 1.46 6.95
N GLY A 32 -7.56 0.99 7.74
CA GLY A 32 -6.15 1.23 7.53
C GLY A 32 -5.62 0.66 6.22
N LEU A 33 -6.08 -0.53 5.81
CA LEU A 33 -5.72 -1.13 4.53
C LEU A 33 -6.18 -0.26 3.36
N ARG A 34 -7.41 0.25 3.40
CA ARG A 34 -7.94 1.19 2.40
C ARG A 34 -7.10 2.45 2.31
N ASP A 35 -6.81 3.06 3.45
CA ASP A 35 -6.07 4.33 3.48
C ASP A 35 -4.62 4.15 2.98
N MET A 36 -3.95 3.05 3.37
CA MET A 36 -2.56 2.80 2.98
C MET A 36 -2.43 2.32 1.54
N GLU A 37 -3.34 1.49 1.03
CA GLU A 37 -3.38 1.10 -0.38
C GLU A 37 -3.52 2.34 -1.28
N ALA A 38 -4.48 3.21 -0.97
CA ALA A 38 -4.67 4.47 -1.69
C ALA A 38 -3.43 5.37 -1.61
N SER A 39 -2.72 5.36 -0.47
CA SER A 39 -1.48 6.11 -0.28
C SER A 39 -0.33 5.56 -1.13
N VAL A 40 -0.21 4.22 -1.27
CA VAL A 40 0.78 3.58 -2.16
C VAL A 40 0.51 3.98 -3.62
N PHE A 41 -0.75 3.87 -4.07
CA PHE A 41 -1.16 4.30 -5.40
C PHE A 41 -0.85 5.78 -5.65
N HIS A 42 -1.26 6.66 -4.74
CA HIS A 42 -1.06 8.10 -4.86
C HIS A 42 0.43 8.47 -4.90
N SER A 43 1.23 7.91 -4.00
CA SER A 43 2.68 8.18 -3.91
C SER A 43 3.40 7.77 -5.20
N THR A 44 3.03 6.61 -5.76
CA THR A 44 3.56 6.11 -7.03
C THR A 44 3.27 7.08 -8.17
N ASN A 45 2.00 7.48 -8.34
CA ASN A 45 1.60 8.42 -9.38
C ASN A 45 2.19 9.81 -9.20
N TYR A 46 2.33 10.27 -7.95
CA TYR A 46 2.97 11.54 -7.63
C TYR A 46 4.43 11.53 -8.07
N LEU A 47 5.21 10.53 -7.65
CA LEU A 47 6.62 10.37 -8.03
C LEU A 47 6.79 10.37 -9.56
N ILE A 48 6.03 9.51 -10.24
CA ILE A 48 6.06 9.40 -11.71
C ILE A 48 5.74 10.74 -12.37
N THR A 49 4.65 11.39 -11.97
CA THR A 49 4.17 12.64 -12.58
C THR A 49 5.17 13.78 -12.40
N GLN A 50 5.67 13.96 -11.17
CA GLN A 50 6.52 15.09 -10.85
C GLN A 50 7.87 14.97 -11.52
N ILE A 51 8.48 13.79 -11.48
CA ILE A 51 9.79 13.57 -12.06
C ILE A 51 9.70 13.68 -13.59
N THR A 52 8.68 13.10 -14.22
CA THR A 52 8.45 13.27 -15.68
C THR A 52 8.29 14.74 -16.07
N THR A 53 7.63 15.54 -15.23
CA THR A 53 7.49 16.99 -15.44
C THR A 53 8.84 17.72 -15.32
N CYS A 54 9.77 17.21 -14.52
CA CYS A 54 11.11 17.77 -14.35
C CYS A 54 12.10 17.35 -15.44
N THR A 55 11.78 16.35 -16.25
CA THR A 55 12.62 15.81 -17.33
C THR A 55 11.85 15.69 -18.66
N PRO A 56 11.25 16.77 -19.18
CA PRO A 56 10.26 16.71 -20.27
C PRO A 56 10.82 16.24 -21.63
N PHE A 57 12.15 16.18 -21.79
CA PHE A 57 12.82 15.75 -23.02
C PHE A 57 13.48 14.36 -22.89
N GLN A 58 13.27 13.66 -21.78
CA GLN A 58 13.94 12.39 -21.47
C GLN A 58 12.96 11.22 -21.30
N GLU A 59 11.83 11.26 -22.00
CA GLU A 59 10.74 10.28 -21.86
C GLU A 59 11.23 8.82 -21.90
N LYS A 60 12.10 8.48 -22.84
CA LYS A 60 12.66 7.12 -22.97
C LYS A 60 13.52 6.69 -21.77
N ALA A 61 14.31 7.62 -21.22
CA ALA A 61 15.12 7.33 -20.03
C ALA A 61 14.24 7.21 -18.79
N MET A 62 13.22 8.06 -18.67
CA MET A 62 12.25 8.00 -17.57
C MET A 62 11.41 6.75 -17.59
N LEU A 63 10.97 6.31 -18.78
CA LEU A 63 10.31 5.02 -18.98
C LEU A 63 11.18 3.87 -18.46
N ALA A 64 12.45 3.82 -18.88
CA ALA A 64 13.37 2.75 -18.48
C ALA A 64 13.64 2.70 -16.97
N ILE A 65 13.54 3.84 -16.27
CA ILE A 65 13.72 3.91 -14.82
C ILE A 65 12.42 3.56 -14.08
N PHE A 66 11.27 4.07 -14.54
CA PHE A 66 10.00 3.90 -13.84
C PHE A 66 9.25 2.62 -14.18
N GLU A 67 9.49 1.99 -15.32
CA GLU A 67 8.81 0.75 -15.69
C GLU A 67 9.05 -0.37 -14.65
N PRO A 68 10.30 -0.69 -14.25
CA PRO A 68 10.53 -1.68 -13.19
C PRO A 68 9.87 -1.30 -11.86
N PHE A 69 9.86 0.00 -11.51
CA PHE A 69 9.22 0.49 -10.30
C PHE A 69 7.70 0.32 -10.35
N ARG A 70 7.05 0.81 -11.41
CA ARG A 70 5.61 0.69 -11.63
C ARG A 70 5.18 -0.78 -11.60
N ASP A 71 5.89 -1.63 -12.32
CA ASP A 71 5.55 -3.04 -12.43
C ASP A 71 5.67 -3.72 -11.06
N ALA A 72 6.72 -3.41 -10.28
CA ALA A 72 6.83 -3.90 -8.90
C ALA A 72 5.72 -3.40 -7.97
N VAL A 73 5.23 -2.16 -8.15
CA VAL A 73 4.06 -1.65 -7.39
C VAL A 73 2.80 -2.43 -7.77
N VAL A 74 2.57 -2.66 -9.07
CA VAL A 74 1.42 -3.43 -9.56
C VAL A 74 1.47 -4.87 -9.05
N ASP A 75 2.62 -5.52 -9.13
CA ASP A 75 2.85 -6.89 -8.64
C ASP A 75 2.64 -6.99 -7.13
N PHE A 76 2.87 -5.90 -6.39
CA PHE A 76 2.57 -5.82 -4.96
C PHE A 76 1.07 -5.59 -4.69
N LEU A 77 0.44 -4.62 -5.36
CA LEU A 77 -0.95 -4.23 -5.10
C LEU A 77 -1.96 -5.29 -5.55
N ASN A 78 -1.74 -5.95 -6.68
CA ASN A 78 -2.65 -6.98 -7.21
C ASN A 78 -2.97 -8.08 -6.19
N PRO A 79 -1.97 -8.77 -5.59
CA PRO A 79 -2.25 -9.78 -4.58
C PRO A 79 -2.82 -9.19 -3.28
N VAL A 80 -2.47 -7.96 -2.90
CA VAL A 80 -3.12 -7.29 -1.74
C VAL A 80 -4.63 -7.15 -1.97
N ILE A 81 -5.01 -6.62 -3.13
CA ILE A 81 -6.40 -6.39 -3.52
C ILE A 81 -7.15 -7.72 -3.65
N GLU A 82 -6.53 -8.73 -4.27
CA GLU A 82 -7.16 -10.03 -4.45
C GLU A 82 -7.43 -10.71 -3.09
N ALA A 83 -6.45 -10.68 -2.17
CA ALA A 83 -6.63 -11.17 -0.81
C ALA A 83 -7.76 -10.42 -0.09
N TRP A 84 -7.74 -9.09 -0.13
CA TRP A 84 -8.76 -8.25 0.48
C TRP A 84 -10.17 -8.52 -0.08
N SER A 85 -10.28 -8.76 -1.40
CA SER A 85 -11.56 -9.07 -2.06
C SER A 85 -12.25 -10.32 -1.53
N HIS A 86 -11.49 -11.25 -0.96
CA HIS A 86 -11.99 -12.51 -0.45
C HIS A 86 -12.40 -12.45 1.02
N VAL A 87 -12.07 -11.37 1.74
CA VAL A 87 -12.44 -11.18 3.15
C VAL A 87 -13.96 -11.15 3.32
N ALA A 88 -14.65 -10.30 2.57
CA ALA A 88 -16.10 -10.13 2.67
C ALA A 88 -16.89 -11.44 2.46
N PRO A 89 -16.66 -12.23 1.38
CA PRO A 89 -17.38 -13.49 1.19
C PRO A 89 -17.03 -14.54 2.25
N VAL A 90 -15.77 -14.64 2.69
CA VAL A 90 -15.36 -15.60 3.73
C VAL A 90 -16.01 -15.26 5.08
N VAL A 91 -15.98 -13.99 5.49
CA VAL A 91 -16.61 -13.54 6.74
C VAL A 91 -18.14 -13.70 6.69
N SER A 92 -18.78 -13.40 5.55
CA SER A 92 -20.23 -13.59 5.36
C SER A 92 -20.65 -15.05 5.49
N TYR A 93 -19.81 -15.97 5.01
CA TYR A 93 -20.06 -17.39 5.14
C TYR A 93 -20.08 -17.83 6.60
N PHE A 94 -19.10 -17.38 7.42
CA PHE A 94 -19.10 -17.66 8.86
C PHE A 94 -20.30 -17.04 9.59
N ALA A 95 -20.81 -15.90 9.12
CA ALA A 95 -22.02 -15.28 9.65
C ALA A 95 -23.29 -16.13 9.42
N SER A 96 -23.30 -16.98 8.41
CA SER A 96 -24.49 -17.73 7.96
C SER A 96 -24.62 -19.12 8.60
N LEU A 97 -23.84 -19.43 9.65
CA LEU A 97 -23.84 -20.76 10.24
C LEU A 97 -25.17 -21.11 10.94
N PRO A 98 -25.70 -22.35 10.81
CA PRO A 98 -25.03 -23.50 10.22
C PRO A 98 -25.24 -23.52 8.70
N ALA A 99 -24.17 -23.26 7.95
CA ALA A 99 -24.12 -23.35 6.50
C ALA A 99 -23.25 -24.57 6.17
N PRO A 100 -23.67 -25.44 5.23
CA PRO A 100 -22.85 -26.57 4.82
C PRO A 100 -21.54 -26.06 4.19
N PRO A 101 -20.42 -26.80 4.36
CA PRO A 101 -19.15 -26.46 3.74
C PRO A 101 -19.30 -26.42 2.21
N SER A 102 -19.33 -25.21 1.65
CA SER A 102 -19.22 -25.05 0.22
C SER A 102 -17.73 -25.10 -0.16
N SER A 103 -17.36 -26.02 -1.04
CA SER A 103 -16.02 -26.10 -1.61
C SER A 103 -15.56 -24.77 -2.23
N TRP A 104 -16.52 -23.95 -2.66
CA TRP A 104 -16.28 -22.59 -3.15
C TRP A 104 -15.70 -21.65 -2.09
N ILE A 105 -16.24 -21.62 -0.86
CA ILE A 105 -15.71 -20.76 0.22
C ILE A 105 -14.35 -21.24 0.70
N ALA A 106 -14.12 -22.55 0.76
CA ALA A 106 -12.79 -23.10 1.03
C ALA A 106 -11.76 -22.63 -0.01
N GLY A 107 -12.16 -22.57 -1.29
CA GLY A 107 -11.36 -21.99 -2.36
C GLY A 107 -11.06 -20.50 -2.15
N LYS A 108 -12.05 -19.70 -1.74
CA LYS A 108 -11.86 -18.26 -1.45
C LYS A 108 -10.96 -18.02 -0.25
N TYR A 109 -11.12 -18.77 0.83
CA TYR A 109 -10.22 -18.73 1.99
C TYR A 109 -8.78 -19.09 1.60
N HIS A 110 -8.58 -20.17 0.85
CA HIS A 110 -7.25 -20.57 0.41
C HIS A 110 -6.61 -19.53 -0.53
N SER A 111 -7.39 -19.03 -1.50
CA SER A 111 -6.96 -17.96 -2.40
C SER A 111 -6.56 -16.68 -1.65
N MET A 112 -7.32 -16.29 -0.62
CA MET A 112 -6.99 -15.12 0.22
C MET A 112 -5.59 -15.26 0.81
N ARG A 113 -5.29 -16.41 1.39
CA ARG A 113 -3.99 -16.69 2.04
C ARG A 113 -2.85 -16.76 1.04
N LEU A 114 -3.06 -17.42 -0.11
CA LEU A 114 -2.06 -17.47 -1.18
C LEU A 114 -1.70 -16.07 -1.67
N ASN A 115 -2.70 -15.21 -1.86
CA ASN A 115 -2.48 -13.83 -2.28
C ASN A 115 -1.79 -13.00 -1.19
N ALA A 116 -2.17 -13.15 0.09
CA ALA A 116 -1.43 -12.50 1.18
C ALA A 116 0.05 -12.91 1.21
N GLN A 117 0.34 -14.20 1.00
CA GLN A 117 1.72 -14.68 0.88
C GLN A 117 2.43 -14.14 -0.35
N SER A 118 1.74 -14.09 -1.50
CA SER A 118 2.28 -13.50 -2.73
C SER A 118 2.65 -12.02 -2.51
N ALA A 119 1.78 -11.24 -1.85
CA ALA A 119 2.04 -9.84 -1.53
C ALA A 119 3.29 -9.65 -0.65
N ARG A 120 3.52 -10.53 0.34
CA ARG A 120 4.77 -10.53 1.15
C ARG A 120 6.01 -10.75 0.29
N ASN A 121 5.94 -11.68 -0.66
CA ASN A 121 7.05 -11.95 -1.57
C ASN A 121 7.29 -10.76 -2.51
N CYS A 122 6.22 -10.16 -3.05
CA CYS A 122 6.29 -8.98 -3.91
C CYS A 122 6.84 -7.76 -3.17
N LEU A 123 6.52 -7.58 -1.88
CA LEU A 123 7.06 -6.49 -1.07
C LEU A 123 8.60 -6.53 -1.01
N SER A 124 9.19 -7.73 -0.93
CA SER A 124 10.65 -7.88 -0.92
C SER A 124 11.29 -7.46 -2.24
N ASN A 125 10.64 -7.78 -3.37
CA ASN A 125 11.06 -7.32 -4.69
C ASN A 125 10.91 -5.80 -4.82
N LEU A 126 9.79 -5.26 -4.37
CA LEU A 126 9.51 -3.83 -4.39
C LEU A 126 10.56 -3.04 -3.59
N ASP A 127 10.96 -3.52 -2.42
CA ASP A 127 12.03 -2.93 -1.61
C ASP A 127 13.35 -2.84 -2.40
N ALA A 128 13.72 -3.90 -3.12
CA ALA A 128 14.93 -3.90 -3.94
C ALA A 128 14.83 -2.91 -5.11
N VAL A 129 13.67 -2.84 -5.77
CA VAL A 129 13.43 -1.91 -6.87
C VAL A 129 13.46 -0.45 -6.39
N VAL A 130 12.81 -0.13 -5.27
CA VAL A 130 12.85 1.19 -4.64
C VAL A 130 14.28 1.61 -4.31
N ALA A 131 15.10 0.71 -3.76
CA ALA A 131 16.50 1.01 -3.49
C ALA A 131 17.31 1.25 -4.77
N SER A 132 16.94 0.62 -5.88
CA SER A 132 17.64 0.75 -7.16
C SER A 132 17.23 1.98 -7.98
N VAL A 133 16.05 2.57 -7.71
CA VAL A 133 15.47 3.64 -8.53
C VAL A 133 16.04 5.01 -8.18
N GLU A 134 16.50 5.22 -6.94
CA GLU A 134 16.92 6.55 -6.45
C GLU A 134 18.09 7.13 -7.24
N ALA A 135 19.19 6.39 -7.39
CA ALA A 135 20.40 6.91 -8.03
C ALA A 135 20.19 7.24 -9.52
N PRO A 136 19.55 6.38 -10.34
CA PRO A 136 19.20 6.73 -11.72
C PRO A 136 18.30 7.95 -11.83
N LEU A 137 17.33 8.12 -10.93
CA LEU A 137 16.45 9.29 -10.91
C LEU A 137 17.22 10.56 -10.60
N LEU A 138 18.11 10.53 -9.60
CA LEU A 138 18.97 11.66 -9.27
C LEU A 138 19.89 12.03 -10.44
N ASP A 139 20.44 11.04 -11.15
CA ASP A 139 21.29 11.28 -12.32
C ASP A 139 20.51 11.99 -13.46
N GLN A 140 19.27 11.57 -13.75
CA GLN A 140 18.44 12.26 -14.73
C GLN A 140 18.06 13.68 -14.28
N LEU A 141 17.71 13.86 -13.00
CA LEU A 141 17.28 15.15 -12.48
C LEU A 141 18.43 16.17 -12.36
N ARG A 142 19.65 15.71 -12.03
CA ARG A 142 20.87 16.53 -11.87
C ARG A 142 21.76 16.60 -13.11
N GLY A 143 21.50 15.74 -14.09
CA GLY A 143 22.27 15.65 -15.32
C GLY A 143 22.15 16.88 -16.21
N PRO A 144 22.93 16.94 -17.31
CA PRO A 144 23.00 18.11 -18.21
C PRO A 144 21.67 18.47 -18.90
N TRP A 145 20.70 17.55 -18.89
CA TRP A 145 19.36 17.73 -19.46
C TRP A 145 18.27 17.82 -18.38
N GLY A 146 18.65 17.68 -17.10
CA GLY A 146 17.77 17.84 -15.96
C GLY A 146 17.54 19.32 -15.65
N LEU A 147 16.37 19.65 -15.10
CA LEU A 147 16.01 21.03 -14.79
C LEU A 147 16.62 21.55 -13.48
N GLU A 148 17.52 20.82 -12.79
CA GLU A 148 18.06 21.21 -11.48
C GLU A 148 18.61 22.65 -11.45
N GLN A 149 19.44 23.03 -12.43
CA GLN A 149 19.99 24.39 -12.46
C GLN A 149 18.88 25.44 -12.61
N LEU A 150 17.90 25.17 -13.48
CA LEU A 150 16.77 26.08 -13.73
C LEU A 150 15.86 26.16 -12.51
N LEU A 151 15.61 25.03 -11.83
CA LEU A 151 14.86 24.93 -10.59
C LEU A 151 15.54 25.68 -9.44
N ARG A 152 16.87 25.53 -9.26
CA ARG A 152 17.64 26.26 -8.24
C ARG A 152 17.62 27.77 -8.47
N VAL A 153 17.70 28.21 -9.73
CA VAL A 153 17.58 29.63 -10.07
C VAL A 153 16.18 30.16 -9.73
N LEU A 154 15.11 29.40 -10.01
CA LEU A 154 13.74 29.78 -9.62
C LEU A 154 13.55 29.84 -8.09
N LYS A 155 14.13 28.90 -7.33
CA LYS A 155 14.12 28.94 -5.85
C LYS A 155 14.82 30.19 -5.32
N TRP A 156 15.99 30.53 -5.90
CA TRP A 156 16.74 31.73 -5.52
C TRP A 156 15.97 33.04 -5.81
N LEU A 157 15.18 33.07 -6.88
CA LEU A 157 14.30 34.19 -7.22
C LEU A 157 13.03 34.29 -6.35
N GLY A 158 12.92 33.50 -5.27
CA GLY A 158 11.77 33.54 -4.35
C GLY A 158 10.51 32.89 -4.93
N THR A 159 10.62 32.22 -6.08
CA THR A 159 9.55 31.39 -6.64
C THR A 159 9.80 29.96 -6.19
N SER A 160 9.48 29.64 -4.92
CA SER A 160 9.56 28.27 -4.44
C SER A 160 8.59 27.41 -5.25
N SER A 161 9.14 26.65 -6.20
CA SER A 161 8.36 25.65 -6.92
C SER A 161 8.49 24.35 -6.14
N THR A 162 7.36 23.70 -5.87
CA THR A 162 7.24 22.31 -5.37
C THR A 162 8.17 21.32 -6.08
N ARG A 163 8.66 21.67 -7.28
CA ARG A 163 9.60 20.90 -8.10
C ARG A 163 11.05 20.91 -7.58
N VAL A 164 11.47 21.96 -6.87
CA VAL A 164 12.81 22.01 -6.26
C VAL A 164 12.85 21.12 -5.02
N ASP A 165 11.73 21.04 -4.31
CA ASP A 165 11.63 20.26 -3.09
C ASP A 165 11.70 18.76 -3.38
N ILE A 166 11.31 18.30 -4.58
CA ILE A 166 11.39 16.88 -4.99
C ILE A 166 12.84 16.41 -5.19
N LEU A 167 13.71 17.28 -5.71
CA LEU A 167 15.14 16.99 -5.82
C LEU A 167 15.80 16.79 -4.44
N ASP A 168 15.38 17.61 -3.48
CA ASP A 168 15.91 17.60 -2.11
C ASP A 168 15.22 16.52 -1.24
N SER A 169 14.00 16.11 -1.59
CA SER A 169 13.17 15.17 -0.81
C SER A 169 12.99 13.78 -1.43
N LEU A 170 13.58 13.48 -2.61
CA LEU A 170 13.38 12.19 -3.30
C LEU A 170 13.62 10.98 -2.38
N HIS A 171 14.71 10.99 -1.62
CA HIS A 171 15.03 9.94 -0.66
C HIS A 171 13.90 9.76 0.37
N GLN A 172 13.43 10.88 0.94
CA GLN A 172 12.35 10.89 1.92
C GLN A 172 11.02 10.38 1.32
N LEU A 173 10.70 10.78 0.08
CA LEU A 173 9.50 10.31 -0.62
C LEU A 173 9.54 8.79 -0.85
N LEU A 174 10.70 8.23 -1.22
CA LEU A 174 10.87 6.79 -1.38
C LEU A 174 10.80 6.04 -0.04
N LEU A 175 11.33 6.62 1.04
CA LEU A 175 11.21 6.08 2.39
C LEU A 175 9.76 6.06 2.88
N GLU A 176 9.01 7.12 2.63
CA GLU A 176 7.59 7.23 2.99
C GLU A 176 6.74 6.28 2.15
N PHE A 177 7.01 6.17 0.84
CA PHE A 177 6.40 5.17 -0.04
C PHE A 177 6.59 3.76 0.53
N ARG A 178 7.84 3.40 0.88
CA ARG A 178 8.15 2.11 1.48
C ARG A 178 7.39 1.88 2.79
N THR A 179 7.30 2.93 3.62
CA THR A 179 6.55 2.88 4.88
C THR A 179 5.06 2.59 4.63
N CYS A 180 4.46 3.19 3.60
CA CYS A 180 3.10 2.88 3.19
C CYS A 180 2.95 1.41 2.77
N CYS A 181 3.84 0.88 1.93
CA CYS A 181 3.81 -0.53 1.52
C CYS A 181 3.91 -1.50 2.71
N VAL A 182 4.82 -1.23 3.66
CA VAL A 182 4.96 -2.02 4.89
C VAL A 182 3.70 -1.95 5.75
N ARG A 183 3.08 -0.78 5.88
CA ARG A 183 1.82 -0.62 6.62
C ARG A 183 0.65 -1.33 5.96
N THR A 184 0.53 -1.26 4.64
CA THR A 184 -0.42 -2.05 3.84
C THR A 184 -0.30 -3.53 4.18
N MET A 185 0.92 -4.08 4.18
CA MET A 185 1.13 -5.48 4.55
C MET A 185 0.78 -5.80 6.00
N ARG A 186 1.12 -4.94 6.95
CA ARG A 186 0.74 -5.15 8.36
C ARG A 186 -0.77 -5.23 8.54
N TYR A 187 -1.53 -4.38 7.86
CA TYR A 187 -3.00 -4.46 7.91
C TYR A 187 -3.53 -5.73 7.26
N LEU A 188 -2.94 -6.15 6.14
CA LEU A 188 -3.29 -7.42 5.50
C LEU A 188 -2.96 -8.62 6.40
N ASP A 189 -1.86 -8.58 7.15
CA ASP A 189 -1.47 -9.61 8.10
C ASP A 189 -2.49 -9.74 9.25
N VAL A 190 -2.96 -8.62 9.80
CA VAL A 190 -4.00 -8.61 10.85
C VAL A 190 -5.31 -9.20 10.31
N ILE A 191 -5.69 -8.83 9.09
CA ILE A 191 -6.87 -9.36 8.41
C ILE A 191 -6.75 -10.87 8.19
N GLU A 192 -5.61 -11.36 7.70
CA GLU A 192 -5.38 -12.79 7.51
C GLU A 192 -5.49 -13.54 8.85
N GLN A 193 -4.80 -13.06 9.89
CA GLN A 193 -4.82 -13.68 11.22
C GLN A 193 -6.23 -13.76 11.80
N PHE A 194 -7.02 -12.70 11.67
CA PHE A 194 -8.40 -12.69 12.12
C PHE A 194 -9.25 -13.74 11.39
N VAL A 195 -9.15 -13.81 10.06
CA VAL A 195 -9.92 -14.78 9.25
C VAL A 195 -9.48 -16.22 9.52
N VAL A 196 -8.18 -16.47 9.72
CA VAL A 196 -7.67 -17.78 10.16
C VAL A 196 -8.23 -18.15 11.53
N GLY A 197 -8.24 -17.21 12.48
CA GLY A 197 -8.82 -17.43 13.81
C GLY A 197 -10.32 -17.74 13.76
N LEU A 198 -11.08 -17.06 12.89
CA LEU A 198 -12.49 -17.39 12.64
C LEU A 198 -12.61 -18.80 12.06
N HIS A 199 -11.81 -19.15 11.05
CA HIS A 199 -11.82 -20.47 10.44
C HIS A 199 -11.56 -21.57 11.47
N ASP A 200 -10.54 -21.41 12.31
CA ASP A 200 -10.18 -22.38 13.35
C ASP A 200 -11.26 -22.50 14.43
N PHE A 201 -11.85 -21.38 14.84
CA PHE A 201 -12.96 -21.38 15.79
C PHE A 201 -14.19 -22.11 15.25
N PHE A 202 -14.59 -21.81 14.02
CA PHE A 202 -15.78 -22.39 13.40
C PHE A 202 -15.60 -23.82 12.87
N SER A 203 -14.36 -24.30 12.80
CA SER A 203 -14.06 -25.71 12.48
C SER A 203 -14.23 -26.65 13.68
N ASP A 204 -14.34 -26.10 14.90
CA ASP A 204 -14.51 -26.85 16.14
C ASP A 204 -15.99 -26.85 16.55
N GLU A 205 -16.69 -27.97 16.30
CA GLU A 205 -18.13 -28.11 16.57
C GLU A 205 -18.48 -27.93 18.05
N ASP A 206 -17.59 -28.34 18.96
CA ASP A 206 -17.78 -28.19 20.40
C ASP A 206 -17.73 -26.70 20.80
N ARG A 207 -16.77 -25.95 20.24
CA ARG A 207 -16.70 -24.49 20.46
C ARG A 207 -17.90 -23.75 19.89
N VAL A 208 -18.34 -24.13 18.69
CA VAL A 208 -19.50 -23.51 18.03
C VAL A 208 -20.78 -23.81 18.81
N SER A 209 -20.94 -25.04 19.31
CA SER A 209 -22.12 -25.43 20.10
C SER A 209 -22.15 -24.75 21.47
N ALA A 210 -20.98 -24.48 22.07
CA ALA A 210 -20.84 -23.76 23.33
C ALA A 210 -20.95 -22.23 23.19
N LEU A 211 -21.10 -21.68 21.98
CA LEU A 211 -21.14 -20.25 21.74
C LEU A 211 -22.46 -19.64 22.25
N ASN A 212 -22.37 -18.97 23.39
CA ASN A 212 -23.44 -18.09 23.89
C ASN A 212 -23.57 -16.85 22.99
N GLY A 213 -24.81 -16.43 22.70
CA GLY A 213 -25.05 -15.21 21.90
C GLY A 213 -24.76 -15.36 20.41
N ARG A 214 -24.88 -16.58 19.85
CA ARG A 214 -24.65 -16.89 18.44
C ARG A 214 -25.29 -15.90 17.46
N GLU A 215 -26.53 -15.49 17.68
CA GLU A 215 -27.24 -14.54 16.81
C GLU A 215 -26.54 -13.18 16.74
N GLU A 216 -26.06 -12.68 17.88
CA GLU A 216 -25.31 -11.43 17.93
C GLU A 216 -23.97 -11.56 17.20
N VAL A 217 -23.27 -12.69 17.37
CA VAL A 217 -22.01 -12.96 16.66
C VAL A 217 -22.24 -13.00 15.14
N CYS A 218 -23.27 -13.72 14.68
CA CYS A 218 -23.66 -13.76 13.27
C CYS A 218 -23.98 -12.36 12.71
N MET A 219 -24.74 -11.56 13.46
CA MET A 219 -25.07 -10.18 13.08
C MET A 219 -23.81 -9.32 12.94
N ARG A 220 -22.89 -9.37 13.91
CA ARG A 220 -21.62 -8.62 13.86
C ARG A 220 -20.72 -9.06 12.70
N LEU A 221 -20.68 -10.36 12.39
CA LEU A 221 -19.94 -10.86 11.23
C LEU A 221 -20.57 -10.40 9.90
N HIS A 222 -21.90 -10.34 9.81
CA HIS A 222 -22.57 -9.75 8.65
C HIS A 222 -22.24 -8.26 8.47
N ASP A 223 -22.23 -7.50 9.56
CA ASP A 223 -21.85 -6.08 9.53
C ASP A 223 -20.39 -5.90 9.11
N LEU A 224 -19.49 -6.73 9.64
CA LEU A 224 -18.08 -6.75 9.25
C LEU A 224 -17.87 -7.11 7.78
N SER A 225 -18.59 -8.12 7.26
CA SER A 225 -18.55 -8.46 5.83
C SER A 225 -19.01 -7.29 4.95
N ARG A 226 -20.11 -6.61 5.34
CA ARG A 226 -20.58 -5.42 4.64
C ARG A 226 -19.55 -4.29 4.67
N PHE A 227 -18.86 -4.11 5.80
CA PHE A 227 -17.78 -3.14 5.92
C PHE A 227 -16.60 -3.50 5.01
N ALA A 228 -16.17 -4.76 5.00
CA ALA A 228 -15.11 -5.24 4.12
C ALA A 228 -15.41 -4.96 2.63
N THR A 229 -16.65 -5.20 2.17
CA THR A 229 -17.08 -4.85 0.81
C THR A 229 -16.94 -3.35 0.52
N LYS A 230 -17.38 -2.50 1.44
CA LYS A 230 -17.28 -1.03 1.28
C LYS A 230 -15.83 -0.56 1.28
N SER A 231 -14.99 -1.16 2.12
CA SER A 231 -13.60 -0.77 2.27
C SER A 231 -12.80 -0.97 0.96
N LEU A 232 -13.16 -1.97 0.16
CA LEU A 232 -12.48 -2.33 -1.09
C LEU A 232 -12.90 -1.50 -2.31
N GLN A 233 -13.98 -0.73 -2.24
CA GLN A 233 -14.76 -0.28 -3.42
C GLN A 233 -13.92 0.27 -4.59
N ASP A 234 -12.90 1.09 -4.32
CA ASP A 234 -12.10 1.77 -5.35
C ASP A 234 -10.79 1.04 -5.68
N ALA A 235 -10.28 0.20 -4.76
CA ALA A 235 -8.97 -0.43 -4.84
C ALA A 235 -8.75 -1.30 -6.11
N PRO A 236 -9.72 -2.10 -6.61
CA PRO A 236 -9.56 -2.88 -7.83
C PRO A 236 -9.20 -2.07 -9.08
N SER A 237 -9.49 -0.76 -9.09
CA SER A 237 -9.18 0.10 -10.23
C SER A 237 -7.76 0.67 -10.18
N HIS A 238 -7.17 0.80 -9.00
CA HIS A 238 -5.91 1.53 -8.80
C HIS A 238 -4.72 0.96 -9.57
N PRO A 239 -4.47 -0.37 -9.61
CA PRO A 239 -3.33 -0.92 -10.35
C PRO A 239 -3.36 -0.55 -11.85
N TYR A 240 -4.54 -0.51 -12.45
CA TYR A 240 -4.74 -0.20 -13.86
C TYR A 240 -4.66 1.29 -14.18
N MET A 241 -4.68 2.15 -13.16
CA MET A 241 -4.57 3.60 -13.28
C MET A 241 -3.15 4.12 -13.05
N LEU A 242 -2.18 3.24 -12.80
CA LEU A 242 -0.76 3.59 -12.72
C LEU A 242 -0.21 3.85 -14.12
N GLY A 243 0.15 5.10 -14.43
CA GLY A 243 0.55 5.48 -15.77
C GLY A 243 1.58 6.62 -15.81
N LEU A 244 2.46 6.57 -16.81
CA LEU A 244 3.27 7.71 -17.20
C LEU A 244 2.41 8.64 -18.03
N LYS A 245 2.35 9.91 -17.64
CA LYS A 245 1.67 10.96 -18.39
C LYS A 245 2.31 11.06 -19.78
N GLY A 246 1.70 10.43 -20.80
CA GLY A 246 2.23 10.36 -22.17
C GLY A 246 2.17 8.97 -22.83
N SER A 247 2.16 7.87 -22.06
CA SER A 247 1.87 6.54 -22.63
C SER A 247 0.38 6.43 -22.98
N GLU A 248 0.01 5.79 -24.08
CA GLU A 248 -1.37 5.59 -24.61
C GLU A 248 -2.33 4.81 -23.67
N VAL A 249 -2.13 4.88 -22.36
CA VAL A 249 -3.16 4.55 -21.37
C VAL A 249 -3.80 5.87 -20.95
N SER A 250 -5.04 6.09 -21.40
CA SER A 250 -5.87 7.22 -20.98
C SER A 250 -6.06 7.21 -19.46
N VAL A 251 -5.19 7.91 -18.73
CA VAL A 251 -5.41 8.24 -17.33
C VAL A 251 -6.53 9.26 -17.27
N ARG A 252 -7.74 8.78 -16.95
CA ARG A 252 -8.92 9.61 -16.75
C ARG A 252 -8.70 10.44 -15.48
N SER A 253 -8.32 11.70 -15.66
CA SER A 253 -8.21 12.71 -14.61
C SER A 253 -9.61 13.08 -14.09
N ASP A 254 -10.24 12.20 -13.29
CA ASP A 254 -11.50 12.50 -12.61
C ASP A 254 -11.31 12.78 -11.11
N TYR A 255 -10.15 13.31 -10.70
CA TYR A 255 -9.97 13.91 -9.37
C TYR A 255 -10.58 15.32 -9.30
N LYS A 256 -11.88 15.43 -9.59
CA LYS A 256 -12.69 16.58 -9.18
C LYS A 256 -13.26 16.32 -7.80
N GLY A 257 -12.52 16.76 -6.79
CA GLY A 257 -13.07 17.16 -5.49
C GLY A 257 -13.68 16.05 -4.64
N ARG A 258 -12.85 15.39 -3.83
CA ARG A 258 -13.18 15.10 -2.44
C ARG A 258 -11.96 15.41 -1.58
N GLY A 259 -12.13 16.41 -0.73
CA GLY A 259 -11.15 16.78 0.28
C GLY A 259 -11.04 15.73 1.38
N HIS A 260 -9.93 15.81 2.08
CA HIS A 260 -9.53 15.05 3.27
C HIS A 260 -8.82 13.72 2.98
N LEU A 261 -7.54 13.84 2.59
CA LEU A 261 -6.51 13.05 3.27
C LEU A 261 -6.64 13.34 4.77
N ARG A 262 -6.69 12.31 5.63
CA ARG A 262 -6.54 12.49 7.08
C ARG A 262 -5.27 13.32 7.33
N GLU A 263 -5.38 14.34 8.18
CA GLU A 263 -4.27 15.23 8.60
C GLU A 263 -3.06 14.49 9.22
N ASP A 264 -3.21 13.19 9.46
CA ASP A 264 -2.18 12.32 10.04
C ASP A 264 -1.37 11.54 8.99
N SER A 265 -1.67 11.70 7.69
CA SER A 265 -0.78 11.21 6.63
C SER A 265 0.45 12.13 6.56
N THR A 266 1.65 11.58 6.76
CA THR A 266 2.90 12.35 6.74
C THR A 266 3.06 13.15 5.44
N PHE A 267 2.54 12.63 4.33
CA PHE A 267 2.48 13.30 3.03
C PHE A 267 1.62 14.58 3.02
N SER A 268 0.59 14.67 3.86
CA SER A 268 -0.24 15.87 3.97
C SER A 268 0.50 17.04 4.64
N ARG A 269 1.53 16.75 5.45
CA ARG A 269 2.33 17.76 6.16
C ARG A 269 3.47 18.33 5.33
N ILE A 270 3.80 17.71 4.20
CA ILE A 270 4.75 18.24 3.21
C ILE A 270 4.07 19.32 2.32
N ILE A 271 2.74 19.50 2.43
CA ILE A 271 1.93 20.41 1.59
C ILE A 271 1.44 21.65 2.37
N ILE A 272 2.27 22.27 3.21
CA ILE A 272 2.00 23.64 3.69
C ILE A 272 3.23 24.51 3.50
#